data_AF-A0A2R6IGR3-F1
#
_entry.id   AF-A0A2R6IGR3-F1
#
_cell.length_a   1.000
_cell.length_b   1.000
_cell.length_c   1.000
_cell.angle_alpha   90.00
_cell.angle_beta   90.00
_cell.angle_gamma   90.00
#
_symmetry.space_group_name_H-M   'P 1'
#
loop_
_entity.id
_entity.type
_entity.pdbx_description
1 polymer ?
#
loop_
_entity_poly.entity_id
_entity_poly.type
_entity_poly.pdbx_seq_one_letter_code
_entity_poly.pdbx_strand_id
1 'polypeptide(L)'
;MADEADCGEPATTGFDFFAERVEKAAVERALELDHVYEALGHPRRRYLCYALIEDTEWSLADLATKVAAWENDIPEHAVTAEQRQSVHVSLYHRHIPGLVEEGVVTFDEASGTIAAGPTAHQVLAALEGVGTSLDATQEVRGEMDESDRGE
;
A
#
# COMPACT_ATOMS: atom_id res chain seq x y z
N MET A 1 50.30 -54.46 4.25
CA MET A 1 49.68 -54.75 2.93
C MET A 1 48.20 -54.82 3.16
N ALA A 2 47.47 -53.95 2.44
CA ALA A 2 46.03 -53.68 2.50
C ALA A 2 45.52 -52.99 3.78
N ASP A 3 44.71 -51.95 3.73
CA ASP A 3 44.33 -51.02 2.66
C ASP A 3 43.60 -49.88 3.38
N GLU A 4 43.98 -48.64 3.10
CA GLU A 4 43.23 -47.47 3.53
C GLU A 4 41.89 -47.46 2.79
N ALA A 5 40.78 -47.49 3.51
CA ALA A 5 39.48 -47.09 2.97
C ALA A 5 39.05 -45.81 3.68
N ASP A 6 39.57 -44.71 3.12
CA ASP A 6 38.90 -43.43 3.03
C ASP A 6 37.42 -43.62 2.67
N CYS A 7 36.54 -43.09 3.50
CA CYS A 7 35.14 -42.87 3.17
C CYS A 7 34.78 -41.49 3.70
N GLY A 8 34.94 -40.51 2.81
CA GLY A 8 34.69 -39.10 3.04
C GLY A 8 33.31 -38.80 3.63
N GLU A 9 33.30 -37.78 4.48
CA GLU A 9 32.11 -37.14 5.02
C GLU A 9 31.24 -36.60 3.86
N PRO A 10 29.91 -36.76 3.88
CA PRO A 10 29.07 -36.15 2.87
C PRO A 10 29.01 -34.64 3.11
N ALA A 11 29.69 -33.90 2.24
CA ALA A 11 29.52 -32.47 2.04
C ALA A 11 28.05 -32.18 1.69
N THR A 12 27.25 -31.83 2.69
CA THR A 12 25.87 -31.39 2.51
C THR A 12 25.80 -29.94 2.94
N THR A 13 26.28 -29.01 2.10
CA THR A 13 26.06 -27.59 2.37
C THR A 13 26.15 -26.80 1.08
N GLY A 14 25.00 -26.53 0.46
CA GLY A 14 24.94 -25.66 -0.72
C GLY A 14 23.56 -25.52 -1.32
N PHE A 15 22.73 -26.57 -1.28
CA PHE A 15 21.41 -26.56 -1.93
C PHE A 15 20.24 -26.24 -0.96
N ASP A 16 20.33 -26.63 0.31
CA ASP A 16 19.33 -26.32 1.35
C ASP A 16 19.25 -24.81 1.65
N PHE A 17 20.39 -24.12 1.66
CA PHE A 17 20.47 -22.70 2.00
C PHE A 17 19.75 -21.80 0.97
N PHE A 18 19.65 -22.25 -0.28
CA PHE A 18 18.93 -21.53 -1.32
C PHE A 18 17.42 -21.69 -1.18
N ALA A 19 16.94 -22.91 -0.86
CA ALA A 19 15.53 -23.15 -0.60
C ALA A 19 15.05 -22.39 0.65
N GLU A 20 15.81 -22.45 1.73
CA GLU A 20 15.53 -21.73 2.99
C GLU A 20 15.52 -20.20 2.78
N ARG A 21 16.41 -19.68 1.92
CA ARG A 21 16.45 -18.26 1.58
C ARG A 21 15.30 -17.82 0.67
N VAL A 22 14.86 -18.68 -0.26
CA VAL A 22 13.68 -18.41 -1.11
C VAL A 22 12.40 -18.44 -0.28
N GLU A 23 12.29 -19.40 0.65
CA GLU A 23 11.15 -19.51 1.56
C GLU A 23 11.08 -18.32 2.53
N LYS A 24 12.21 -17.92 3.12
CA LYS A 24 12.29 -16.70 3.95
C LYS A 24 11.88 -15.45 3.19
N ALA A 25 12.34 -15.26 1.96
CA ALA A 25 11.99 -14.10 1.15
C ALA A 25 10.51 -14.09 0.73
N ALA A 26 9.93 -15.27 0.45
CA ALA A 26 8.50 -15.38 0.14
C ALA A 26 7.61 -15.12 1.37
N VAL A 27 8.02 -15.61 2.55
CA VAL A 27 7.34 -15.32 3.82
C VAL A 27 7.49 -13.84 4.20
N GLU A 28 8.67 -13.24 4.04
CA GLU A 28 8.88 -11.81 4.24
C GLU A 28 7.99 -10.98 3.29
N ARG A 29 7.94 -11.34 2.01
CA ARG A 29 7.03 -10.71 1.02
C ARG A 29 5.55 -10.88 1.37
N ALA A 30 5.15 -12.04 1.90
CA ALA A 30 3.77 -12.30 2.30
C ALA A 30 3.39 -11.48 3.54
N LEU A 31 4.28 -11.41 4.54
CA LEU A 31 4.10 -10.56 5.73
C LEU A 31 4.09 -9.06 5.36
N GLU A 32 4.93 -8.64 4.42
CA GLU A 32 4.90 -7.30 3.82
C GLU A 32 3.56 -7.03 3.14
N LEU A 33 2.99 -8.02 2.43
CA LEU A 33 1.73 -7.88 1.72
C LEU A 33 0.52 -7.85 2.68
N ASP A 34 0.50 -8.71 3.71
CA ASP A 34 -0.52 -8.70 4.76
C ASP A 34 -0.53 -7.33 5.47
N HIS A 35 0.65 -6.80 5.76
CA HIS A 35 0.81 -5.46 6.33
C HIS A 35 0.23 -4.36 5.43
N VAL A 36 0.49 -4.42 4.11
CA VAL A 36 -0.13 -3.51 3.13
C VAL A 36 -1.65 -3.68 3.09
N TYR A 37 -2.17 -4.90 3.17
CA TYR A 37 -3.62 -5.15 3.18
C TYR A 37 -4.30 -4.60 4.44
N GLU A 38 -3.68 -4.76 5.61
CA GLU A 38 -4.16 -4.17 6.87
C GLU A 38 -4.21 -2.64 6.77
N ALA A 39 -3.15 -2.02 6.24
CA ALA A 39 -3.10 -0.57 6.01
C ALA A 39 -4.17 -0.09 5.03
N LEU A 40 -4.37 -0.79 3.92
CA LEU A 40 -5.24 -0.34 2.82
C LEU A 40 -6.68 -0.87 2.91
N GLY A 41 -7.01 -1.69 3.91
CA GLY A 41 -8.31 -2.35 4.03
C GLY A 41 -9.51 -1.42 4.16
N HIS A 42 -9.30 -0.14 4.54
CA HIS A 42 -10.39 0.85 4.69
C HIS A 42 -10.27 1.99 3.66
N PRO A 43 -11.37 2.43 3.02
CA PRO A 43 -11.34 3.52 2.02
C PRO A 43 -10.68 4.81 2.53
N ARG A 44 -11.00 5.24 3.76
CA ARG A 44 -10.36 6.42 4.38
C ARG A 44 -8.85 6.27 4.60
N ARG A 45 -8.32 5.05 4.85
CA ARG A 45 -6.87 4.82 4.95
C ARG A 45 -6.20 4.94 3.57
N ARG A 46 -6.85 4.42 2.53
CA ARG A 46 -6.41 4.59 1.13
C ARG A 46 -6.38 6.07 0.73
N TYR A 47 -7.44 6.83 1.03
CA TYR A 47 -7.45 8.27 0.80
C TYR A 47 -6.34 8.99 1.53
N LEU A 48 -6.11 8.68 2.81
CA LEU A 48 -5.00 9.24 3.56
C LEU A 48 -3.66 8.95 2.86
N CYS A 49 -3.44 7.71 2.41
CA CYS A 49 -2.22 7.34 1.71
C CYS A 49 -2.09 8.06 0.37
N TYR A 50 -3.16 8.21 -0.41
CA TYR A 50 -3.14 8.99 -1.66
C TYR A 50 -2.78 10.46 -1.41
N ALA A 51 -3.31 11.07 -0.34
CA ALA A 51 -2.90 12.42 0.03
C ALA A 51 -1.40 12.50 0.35
N LEU A 52 -0.84 11.48 0.99
CA LEU A 52 0.59 11.38 1.28
C LEU A 52 1.48 11.18 0.03
N ILE A 53 0.92 10.71 -1.08
CA ILE A 53 1.59 10.67 -2.39
C ILE A 53 1.66 12.08 -2.99
N GLU A 54 0.59 12.87 -2.84
CA GLU A 54 0.55 14.24 -3.34
C GLU A 54 1.51 15.16 -2.55
N ASP A 55 1.47 15.08 -1.23
CA ASP A 55 2.34 15.84 -0.32
C ASP A 55 2.77 14.98 0.87
N THR A 56 4.03 15.04 1.27
CA THR A 56 4.59 14.16 2.31
C THR A 56 4.10 14.46 3.73
N GLU A 57 3.45 15.61 3.94
CA GLU A 57 3.00 16.11 5.23
C GLU A 57 1.67 16.84 5.09
N TRP A 58 0.73 16.58 6.00
CA TRP A 58 -0.59 17.19 6.03
C TRP A 58 -1.01 17.57 7.45
N SER A 59 -1.73 18.68 7.59
CA SER A 59 -2.49 18.90 8.82
C SER A 59 -3.72 17.99 8.85
N LEU A 60 -4.10 17.52 10.03
CA LEU A 60 -5.31 16.70 10.20
C LEU A 60 -6.58 17.41 9.71
N ALA A 61 -6.64 18.74 9.83
CA ALA A 61 -7.77 19.54 9.39
C ALA A 61 -7.87 19.61 7.85
N ASP A 62 -6.75 19.84 7.17
CA ASP A 62 -6.71 19.92 5.70
C ASP A 62 -6.93 18.55 5.09
N LEU A 63 -6.30 17.52 5.66
CA LEU A 63 -6.52 16.14 5.25
C LEU A 63 -7.99 15.73 5.39
N ALA A 64 -8.64 16.08 6.51
CA ALA A 64 -10.06 15.80 6.69
C ALA A 64 -10.93 16.48 5.63
N THR A 65 -10.57 17.70 5.21
CA THR A 65 -11.27 18.43 4.14
C THR A 65 -11.10 17.73 2.80
N LYS A 66 -9.87 17.36 2.45
CA LYS A 66 -9.55 16.66 1.20
C LYS A 66 -10.23 15.29 1.10
N VAL A 67 -10.16 14.50 2.18
CA VAL A 67 -10.83 13.20 2.25
C VAL A 67 -12.36 13.35 2.17
N ALA A 68 -12.94 14.36 2.83
CA ALA A 68 -14.37 14.63 2.73
C ALA A 68 -14.78 15.03 1.30
N ALA A 69 -13.95 15.80 0.61
CA ALA A 69 -14.15 16.19 -0.78
C ALA A 69 -14.20 14.94 -1.69
N TRP A 70 -13.21 14.06 -1.58
CA TRP A 70 -13.16 12.80 -2.33
C TRP A 70 -14.32 11.86 -2.02
N GLU A 71 -14.74 11.74 -0.77
CA GLU A 71 -15.87 10.87 -0.39
C GLU A 71 -17.22 11.32 -0.95
N ASN A 72 -17.39 12.62 -1.15
CA ASN A 72 -18.64 13.21 -1.60
C ASN A 72 -18.60 13.62 -3.08
N ASP A 73 -17.46 13.42 -3.76
CA ASP A 73 -17.21 13.85 -5.14
C ASP A 73 -17.54 15.34 -5.37
N ILE A 74 -17.05 16.18 -4.46
CA ILE A 74 -17.24 17.64 -4.49
C ILE A 74 -15.89 18.35 -4.38
N PRO A 75 -15.77 19.61 -4.84
CA PRO A 75 -14.56 20.38 -4.62
C PRO A 75 -14.40 20.72 -3.13
N GLU A 76 -13.15 20.86 -2.67
CA GLU A 76 -12.80 21.11 -1.25
C GLU A 76 -13.53 22.33 -0.64
N HIS A 77 -13.72 23.40 -1.42
CA HIS A 77 -14.42 24.60 -0.96
C HIS A 77 -15.93 24.41 -0.75
N ALA A 78 -16.52 23.34 -1.30
CA ALA A 78 -17.92 23.00 -1.13
C ALA A 78 -18.15 22.06 0.07
N VAL A 79 -17.08 21.59 0.73
CA VAL A 79 -17.16 20.71 1.89
C VAL A 79 -17.79 21.45 3.07
N THR A 80 -18.87 20.90 3.60
CA THR A 80 -19.53 21.47 4.78
C THR A 80 -18.73 21.23 6.05
N ALA A 81 -18.94 22.07 7.06
CA ALA A 81 -18.30 21.90 8.36
C ALA A 81 -18.64 20.55 9.02
N GLU A 82 -19.86 20.05 8.82
CA GLU A 82 -20.31 18.75 9.35
C GLU A 82 -19.59 17.58 8.68
N GLN A 83 -19.48 17.59 7.34
CA GLN A 83 -18.71 16.57 6.60
C GLN A 83 -17.25 16.56 7.06
N ARG A 84 -16.60 17.72 7.09
CA ARG A 84 -15.21 17.84 7.56
C ARG A 84 -15.04 17.32 8.99
N GLN A 85 -15.94 17.69 9.90
CA GLN A 85 -15.86 17.25 11.30
C GLN A 85 -16.03 15.74 11.43
N SER A 86 -16.98 15.15 10.70
CA SER A 86 -17.20 13.70 10.69
C SER A 86 -15.95 12.94 10.25
N VAL A 87 -15.32 13.39 9.16
CA VAL A 87 -14.07 12.81 8.66
C VAL A 87 -12.93 13.01 9.65
N HIS A 88 -12.77 14.20 10.20
CA HIS A 88 -11.72 14.52 11.17
C HIS A 88 -11.75 13.60 12.38
N VAL A 89 -12.93 13.44 13.00
CA VAL A 89 -13.13 12.55 14.15
C VAL A 89 -12.83 11.09 13.77
N SER A 90 -13.28 10.63 12.59
CA SER A 90 -13.01 9.28 12.11
C SER A 90 -11.52 9.05 11.87
N LEU A 91 -10.82 10.00 11.26
CA LEU A 91 -9.38 9.91 11.01
C LEU A 91 -8.61 9.82 12.34
N TYR A 92 -8.89 10.74 13.26
CA TYR A 92 -8.20 10.84 14.54
C TYR A 92 -8.37 9.60 15.42
N HIS A 93 -9.59 9.07 15.55
CA HIS A 93 -9.83 7.97 16.50
C HIS A 93 -9.63 6.57 15.93
N ARG A 94 -9.74 6.38 14.61
CA ARG A 94 -9.75 5.03 14.01
C ARG A 94 -8.65 4.80 12.99
N HIS A 95 -8.42 5.76 12.10
CA HIS A 95 -7.55 5.51 10.96
C HIS A 95 -6.09 5.82 11.26
N ILE A 96 -5.81 6.99 11.83
CA ILE A 96 -4.45 7.41 12.17
C ILE A 96 -3.84 6.48 13.21
N PRO A 97 -4.50 6.13 14.33
CA PRO A 97 -3.87 5.26 15.33
C PRO A 97 -3.42 3.91 14.75
N GLY A 98 -4.28 3.28 13.92
CA GLY A 98 -3.90 2.02 13.27
C GLY A 98 -2.76 2.17 12.26
N LEU A 99 -2.75 3.24 11.45
CA LEU A 99 -1.65 3.48 10.52
C LEU A 99 -0.33 3.86 11.23
N VAL A 100 -0.42 4.43 12.44
CA VAL A 100 0.75 4.69 13.31
C VAL A 100 1.27 3.39 13.92
N GLU A 101 0.39 2.51 14.40
CA GLU A 101 0.74 1.18 14.90
C GLU A 101 1.46 0.35 13.83
N GLU A 102 1.00 0.48 12.59
CA GLU A 102 1.59 -0.15 11.41
C GLU A 102 2.85 0.60 10.90
N GLY A 103 3.18 1.79 11.44
CA GLY A 103 4.35 2.58 11.04
C GLY A 103 4.26 3.23 9.65
N VAL A 104 3.07 3.20 9.04
CA VAL A 104 2.79 3.79 7.72
C VAL A 104 2.77 5.30 7.81
N VAL A 105 2.31 5.84 8.94
CA VAL A 105 2.30 7.28 9.20
C VAL A 105 2.87 7.60 10.58
N THR A 106 3.34 8.82 10.74
CA THR A 106 3.61 9.42 12.05
C THR A 106 2.61 10.53 12.30
N PHE A 107 2.16 10.66 13.55
CA PHE A 107 1.23 11.71 13.95
C PHE A 107 1.79 12.49 15.15
N ASP A 108 1.88 13.79 15.01
CA ASP A 108 2.20 14.71 16.11
C ASP A 108 0.91 15.31 16.67
N GLU A 109 0.53 14.89 17.87
CA GLU A 109 -0.69 15.37 18.53
C GLU A 109 -0.63 16.86 18.91
N ALA A 110 0.57 17.41 19.15
CA ALA A 110 0.73 18.80 19.57
C ALA A 110 0.51 19.76 18.40
N SER A 111 0.99 19.40 17.21
CA SER A 111 0.81 20.20 15.99
C SER A 111 -0.39 19.76 15.14
N GLY A 112 -0.92 18.55 15.36
CA GLY A 112 -1.97 17.96 14.53
C GLY A 112 -1.47 17.54 13.15
N THR A 113 -0.17 17.25 13.02
CA THR A 113 0.50 17.01 11.75
C THR A 113 0.66 15.52 11.50
N ILE A 114 0.39 15.09 10.27
CA ILE A 114 0.49 13.72 9.80
C ILE A 114 1.57 13.69 8.72
N ALA A 115 2.54 12.80 8.85
CA ALA A 115 3.62 12.63 7.89
C ALA A 115 3.83 11.15 7.55
N ALA A 116 4.51 10.88 6.43
CA ALA A 116 4.89 9.54 6.03
C ALA A 116 5.82 8.89 7.08
N GLY A 117 5.45 7.69 7.53
CA GLY A 117 6.23 6.89 8.45
C GLY A 117 7.32 6.04 7.77
N PRO A 118 8.12 5.30 8.55
CA PRO A 118 9.21 4.48 8.02
C PRO A 118 8.75 3.40 7.02
N THR A 119 7.57 2.81 7.22
CA THR A 119 7.02 1.77 6.31
C THR A 119 6.15 2.34 5.21
N ALA A 120 5.93 3.67 5.17
CA ALA A 120 5.09 4.33 4.17
C ALA A 120 5.47 3.94 2.75
N HIS A 121 6.76 3.93 2.43
CA HIS A 121 7.27 3.63 1.09
C HIS A 121 6.77 2.28 0.54
N GLN A 122 6.57 1.26 1.38
CA GLN A 122 6.08 -0.05 0.95
C GLN A 122 4.60 0.01 0.56
N VAL A 123 3.80 0.70 1.38
CA VAL A 123 2.36 0.88 1.16
C VAL A 123 2.09 1.81 -0.02
N LEU A 124 2.82 2.91 -0.13
CA LEU A 124 2.70 3.87 -1.23
C LEU A 124 3.14 3.25 -2.55
N ALA A 125 4.25 2.51 -2.57
CA ALA A 125 4.68 1.77 -3.76
C ALA A 125 3.67 0.70 -4.18
N ALA A 126 2.98 0.06 -3.24
CA ALA A 126 1.90 -0.86 -3.57
C ALA A 126 0.70 -0.14 -4.22
N LEU A 127 0.33 1.05 -3.74
CA LEU A 127 -0.72 1.87 -4.35
C LEU A 127 -0.35 2.32 -5.78
N GLU A 128 0.89 2.75 -5.99
CA GLU A 128 1.40 3.14 -7.31
C GLU A 128 1.52 1.92 -8.26
N GLY A 129 2.01 0.79 -7.75
CA GLY A 129 2.20 -0.45 -8.50
C GLY A 129 0.89 -1.12 -8.92
N VAL A 130 -0.16 -1.06 -8.09
CA VAL A 130 -1.49 -1.58 -8.43
C VAL A 130 -2.14 -0.77 -9.58
N GLY A 131 -1.79 0.51 -9.74
CA GLY A 131 -2.19 1.31 -10.90
C GLY A 131 -1.68 0.74 -12.23
N THR A 132 -0.46 0.17 -12.24
CA THR A 132 0.15 -0.36 -13.48
C THR A 132 -0.41 -1.69 -13.95
N SER A 133 -1.07 -2.46 -13.07
CA SER A 133 -1.72 -3.72 -13.44
C SER A 133 -3.13 -3.51 -14.01
N LEU A 134 -3.78 -2.39 -13.70
CA LEU A 134 -5.14 -2.10 -14.15
C LEU A 134 -5.18 -1.49 -15.57
N ASP A 135 -4.13 -0.79 -15.99
CA ASP A 135 -4.01 -0.29 -17.38
C ASP A 135 -3.83 -1.41 -18.41
N ALA A 136 -3.17 -2.52 -18.04
CA ALA A 136 -2.93 -3.61 -18.97
C ALA A 136 -4.19 -4.42 -19.35
N THR A 137 -5.32 -4.23 -18.65
CA THR A 137 -6.56 -4.98 -18.91
C THR A 137 -7.61 -4.15 -19.67
N GLN A 138 -7.36 -2.86 -19.96
CA GLN A 138 -8.36 -1.98 -20.57
C GLN A 138 -8.12 -1.64 -22.06
N GLU A 139 -7.06 -2.16 -22.69
CA GLU A 139 -6.77 -1.92 -24.12
C GLU A 139 -7.31 -2.99 -25.10
N VAL A 140 -7.97 -4.06 -24.66
CA VAL A 140 -8.45 -5.13 -25.58
C VAL A 140 -9.93 -5.01 -25.96
N ARG A 141 -10.59 -3.88 -25.69
CA ARG A 141 -12.02 -3.68 -26.03
C ARG A 141 -12.31 -2.52 -26.98
N GLY A 142 -11.28 -2.07 -27.70
CA GLY A 142 -11.35 -0.94 -28.63
C GLY A 142 -11.07 -1.28 -30.10
N GLU A 143 -11.29 -2.51 -30.56
CA GLU A 143 -11.27 -2.82 -32.00
C GLU A 143 -12.42 -3.79 -32.36
N MET A 144 -13.63 -3.26 -32.45
CA MET A 144 -14.65 -3.83 -33.34
C MET A 144 -14.83 -2.85 -34.49
N ASP A 145 -14.10 -3.18 -35.55
CA ASP A 145 -14.07 -2.57 -36.87
C ASP A 145 -15.47 -2.27 -37.41
N GLU A 146 -15.69 -0.98 -37.64
CA GLU A 146 -16.79 -0.43 -38.42
C GLU A 146 -16.38 -0.50 -39.89
N SER A 147 -16.66 -1.61 -40.59
CA SER A 147 -16.85 -1.67 -42.06
C SER A 147 -17.03 -3.11 -42.55
N ASP A 148 -18.27 -3.59 -42.65
CA ASP A 148 -18.71 -4.32 -43.86
C ASP A 148 -20.20 -4.64 -43.80
N ARG A 149 -21.01 -3.86 -44.54
CA ARG A 149 -22.17 -4.35 -45.29
C ARG A 149 -22.69 -3.24 -46.20
N GLY A 150 -22.09 -3.17 -47.40
CA GLY A 150 -22.89 -3.10 -48.62
C GLY A 150 -23.76 -4.37 -48.72
N GLU A 151 -24.87 -4.43 -49.42
CA GLU A 151 -25.31 -3.73 -50.64
C GLU A 151 -26.82 -3.47 -50.58
#